data_AF-R7QVZ3-F1
#
_entry.id   AF-R7QVZ3-F1
#
_cell.length_a   1.000
_cell.length_b   1.000
_cell.length_c   1.000
_cell.angle_alpha   90.00
_cell.angle_beta   90.00
_cell.angle_gamma   90.00
#
_symmetry.space_group_name_H-M   'P 1'
#
loop_
_entity.id
_entity.type
_entity.pdbx_description
1 polymer ?
#
loop_
_entity_poly.entity_id
_entity_poly.type
_entity_poly.pdbx_seq_one_letter_code
_entity_poly.pdbx_strand_id
1 'polypeptide(L)'
;MRYSGRYAILTAFLAGALILKFNNIDQAYEEVEPFRGASIQTEIWNPLIADSVNQKEISLLVDAKSYTSRDMNVFMDDNLNLMIPVKALRDSFDCSAHIYHGTELLVEKYANEVTFPLNKDEVTVNSEKEEVSSGMRQIDGEYYVPLETLSDSLGYTYSWNMEENSAVTASGKSSDVTIVPASYDLRDKLRAPGVKDQGNHGTCWAFASLTALESSLLPEESYDFSPDHMSIQNSFALNQDYGGDYTMSLAYLLAWQGPVLEEDDPYGDDKSDDSLMPVKHVQEVQIIGSKDFQKIKEAVFKYGGVQTSIYSALKSSQSHSEFYNSKTKAYCYMGQDKPNHDVVIIGWDDNYSKDNFPVDLEGDGAFICQNSWGDDFGDNGIFYVSYYDTNIGIHNVVYTGIEDVDNYDDIYQSDLCGWVGQLGFNSGHIFGANVFSAQKTEDISAAGFYALGTDTEYRVYMVSDFADTASLAERQPVAEGKFGSAGYYTVAFDTPVTVKEGERFAVVVELTTPDSVHPLAIEYAADETTENVDLSDGEGYISAQGNSWENVESGQNCNLCIKAYGRNQQ
;
A
#
# COMPACT_ATOMS: atom_id res chain seq x y z
N MET A 1 -59.57 -52.94 -7.39
CA MET A 1 -58.14 -52.63 -7.23
C MET A 1 -57.73 -52.88 -5.78
N ARG A 2 -57.28 -54.10 -5.53
CA ARG A 2 -56.88 -54.62 -4.23
C ARG A 2 -55.37 -54.42 -4.12
N TYR A 3 -54.90 -53.27 -3.62
CA TYR A 3 -53.54 -53.10 -3.05
C TYR A 3 -53.36 -51.77 -2.29
N SER A 4 -54.35 -50.87 -2.17
CA SER A 4 -54.11 -49.56 -1.50
C SER A 4 -54.12 -49.58 0.04
N GLY A 5 -54.74 -50.58 0.68
CA GLY A 5 -54.77 -50.66 2.15
C GLY A 5 -53.44 -51.10 2.79
N ARG A 6 -52.61 -51.87 2.08
CA ARG A 6 -51.33 -52.36 2.60
C ARG A 6 -50.23 -51.30 2.52
N TYR A 7 -50.26 -50.44 1.51
CA TYR A 7 -49.33 -49.31 1.43
C TYR A 7 -49.69 -48.19 2.41
N ALA A 8 -50.97 -47.91 2.66
CA ALA A 8 -51.37 -46.93 3.69
C ALA A 8 -50.90 -47.34 5.10
N ILE A 9 -50.98 -48.64 5.43
CA ILE A 9 -50.49 -49.16 6.71
C ILE A 9 -48.96 -49.14 6.78
N LEU A 10 -48.25 -49.48 5.70
CA LEU A 10 -46.79 -49.41 5.65
C LEU A 10 -46.28 -47.97 5.74
N THR A 11 -46.95 -47.01 5.09
CA THR A 11 -46.63 -45.58 5.15
C THR A 11 -46.94 -44.98 6.52
N ALA A 12 -48.05 -45.39 7.16
CA ALA A 12 -48.34 -44.98 8.54
C ALA A 12 -47.33 -45.59 9.55
N PHE A 13 -46.86 -46.81 9.29
CA PHE A 13 -45.83 -47.46 10.11
C PHE A 13 -44.45 -46.82 9.91
N LEU A 14 -44.09 -46.44 8.69
CA LEU A 14 -42.86 -45.69 8.37
C LEU A 14 -42.90 -44.26 8.92
N ALA A 15 -44.05 -43.58 8.83
CA ALA A 15 -44.24 -42.26 9.44
C ALA A 15 -44.21 -42.32 10.98
N GLY A 16 -44.81 -43.34 11.58
CA GLY A 16 -44.73 -43.60 13.02
C GLY A 16 -43.32 -43.96 13.48
N ALA A 17 -42.57 -44.74 12.69
CA ALA A 17 -41.18 -45.07 12.98
C ALA A 17 -40.24 -43.87 12.78
N LEU A 18 -40.51 -42.97 11.84
CA LEU A 18 -39.80 -41.71 11.66
C LEU A 18 -40.10 -40.74 12.81
N ILE A 19 -41.36 -40.62 13.23
CA ILE A 19 -41.73 -39.81 14.41
C ILE A 19 -41.09 -40.40 15.68
N LEU A 20 -41.05 -41.73 15.86
CA LEU A 20 -40.35 -42.35 16.99
C LEU A 20 -38.81 -42.20 16.92
N LYS A 21 -38.22 -42.15 15.72
CA LYS A 21 -36.77 -41.98 15.53
C LYS A 21 -36.32 -40.51 15.69
N PHE A 22 -37.20 -39.56 15.36
CA PHE A 22 -36.92 -38.11 15.45
C PHE A 22 -37.56 -37.42 16.66
N ASN A 23 -38.37 -38.12 17.46
CA ASN A 23 -39.02 -37.60 18.65
C ASN A 23 -38.56 -38.34 19.93
N ASN A 24 -37.27 -38.71 19.98
CA ASN A 24 -36.56 -38.93 21.25
C ASN A 24 -36.39 -37.57 21.95
N ILE A 25 -37.52 -37.07 22.45
CA ILE A 25 -37.58 -36.28 23.66
C ILE A 25 -37.22 -37.27 24.77
N ASP A 26 -36.19 -36.94 25.56
CA ASP A 26 -35.50 -37.76 26.60
C ASP A 26 -34.23 -38.51 26.16
N GLN A 27 -33.37 -37.89 25.34
CA GLN A 27 -31.97 -37.85 25.79
C GLN A 27 -31.85 -36.60 26.64
N ALA A 28 -31.65 -36.82 27.94
CA ALA A 28 -31.22 -35.79 28.84
C ALA A 28 -30.11 -35.00 28.12
N TYR A 29 -30.32 -33.70 27.92
CA TYR A 29 -29.21 -32.80 28.16
C TYR A 29 -28.75 -33.23 29.56
N GLU A 30 -27.59 -33.89 29.64
CA GLU A 30 -26.81 -33.67 30.84
C GLU A 30 -26.58 -32.16 30.81
N GLU A 31 -27.44 -31.42 31.51
CA GLU A 31 -26.95 -30.28 32.26
C GLU A 31 -25.65 -30.80 32.86
N VAL A 32 -24.54 -30.24 32.38
CA VAL A 32 -23.29 -30.35 33.12
C VAL A 32 -23.62 -29.67 34.43
N GLU A 33 -24.11 -30.45 35.40
CA GLU A 33 -24.13 -30.02 36.78
C GLU A 33 -22.70 -29.61 37.06
N PRO A 34 -22.46 -28.36 37.50
CA PRO A 34 -21.12 -27.89 37.77
C PRO A 34 -20.50 -28.88 38.74
N PHE A 35 -19.43 -29.56 38.29
CA PHE A 35 -18.68 -30.47 39.12
C PHE A 35 -18.28 -29.69 40.38
N ARG A 36 -18.89 -30.03 41.51
CA ARG A 36 -18.58 -29.45 42.82
C ARG A 36 -17.16 -29.88 43.18
N GLY A 37 -16.16 -29.11 42.74
CA GLY A 37 -14.77 -29.41 43.07
C GLY A 37 -13.69 -28.59 42.37
N ALA A 38 -13.99 -27.81 41.34
CA ALA A 38 -13.04 -26.86 40.80
C ALA A 38 -13.79 -25.60 40.34
N SER A 39 -13.59 -24.47 41.02
CA SER A 39 -13.68 -23.22 40.27
C SER A 39 -12.59 -23.34 39.21
N ILE A 40 -12.96 -23.47 37.94
CA ILE A 40 -12.02 -23.26 36.85
C ILE A 40 -11.49 -21.85 37.08
N GLN A 41 -10.29 -21.73 37.63
CA GLN A 41 -9.64 -20.44 37.78
C GLN A 41 -9.28 -20.05 36.36
N THR A 42 -10.05 -19.14 35.77
CA THR A 42 -9.84 -18.63 34.41
C THR A 42 -8.41 -18.12 34.26
N GLU A 43 -7.86 -17.51 35.32
CA GLU A 43 -6.46 -17.09 35.45
C GLU A 43 -5.42 -18.23 35.30
N ILE A 44 -5.82 -19.49 35.46
CA ILE A 44 -4.96 -20.67 35.25
C ILE A 44 -5.27 -21.35 33.92
N TRP A 45 -6.54 -21.47 33.57
CA TRP A 45 -6.97 -22.26 32.42
C TRP A 45 -6.87 -21.51 31.08
N ASN A 46 -7.16 -20.21 31.04
CA ASN A 46 -7.12 -19.46 29.80
C ASN A 46 -5.70 -19.39 29.22
N PRO A 47 -4.63 -19.12 29.99
CA PRO A 47 -3.27 -19.15 29.47
C PRO A 47 -2.88 -20.51 28.87
N LEU A 48 -3.36 -21.62 29.44
CA LEU A 48 -3.09 -22.96 28.90
C LEU A 48 -3.82 -23.22 27.57
N ILE A 49 -5.02 -22.66 27.40
CA ILE A 49 -5.76 -22.75 26.14
C ILE A 49 -5.07 -21.87 25.09
N ALA A 50 -4.72 -20.62 25.44
CA ALA A 50 -4.01 -19.69 24.58
C ALA A 50 -2.68 -20.28 24.07
N ASP A 51 -1.86 -20.84 24.97
CA ASP A 51 -0.63 -21.55 24.60
C ASP A 51 -0.90 -22.71 23.64
N SER A 52 -1.93 -23.52 23.89
CA SER A 52 -2.32 -24.61 22.98
C SER A 52 -2.80 -24.13 21.61
N VAL A 53 -3.43 -22.96 21.53
CA VAL A 53 -3.88 -22.32 20.28
C VAL A 53 -2.67 -21.78 19.51
N ASN A 54 -1.79 -21.05 20.18
CA ASN A 54 -0.62 -20.39 19.61
C ASN A 54 0.47 -21.37 19.14
N GLN A 55 0.49 -22.60 19.67
CA GLN A 55 1.36 -23.68 19.18
C GLN A 55 0.95 -24.22 17.81
N LYS A 56 -0.23 -23.85 17.31
CA LYS A 56 -0.74 -24.23 16.00
C LYS A 56 -0.93 -22.98 15.14
N GLU A 57 -0.90 -23.17 13.82
CA GLU A 57 -1.20 -22.09 12.89
C GLU A 57 -2.65 -21.64 13.06
N ILE A 58 -2.86 -20.33 13.21
CA ILE A 58 -4.19 -19.72 13.28
C ILE A 58 -4.56 -19.29 11.86
N SER A 59 -5.74 -19.68 11.39
CA SER A 59 -6.27 -19.19 10.10
C SER A 59 -7.24 -18.03 10.33
N LEU A 60 -7.09 -16.95 9.57
CA LEU A 60 -7.95 -15.77 9.66
C LEU A 60 -8.55 -15.46 8.28
N LEU A 61 -9.88 -15.39 8.21
CA LEU A 61 -10.59 -14.91 7.04
C LEU A 61 -11.17 -13.52 7.36
N VAL A 62 -10.66 -12.48 6.71
CA VAL A 62 -11.19 -11.11 6.81
C VAL A 62 -11.85 -10.75 5.49
N ASP A 63 -13.17 -10.54 5.53
CA ASP A 63 -14.04 -10.43 4.37
C ASP A 63 -13.91 -11.64 3.43
N ALA A 64 -13.08 -11.53 2.39
CA ALA A 64 -12.79 -12.60 1.44
C ALA A 64 -11.28 -12.91 1.31
N LYS A 65 -10.45 -12.28 2.15
CA LYS A 65 -8.99 -12.43 2.16
C LYS A 65 -8.59 -13.38 3.29
N SER A 66 -7.82 -14.41 2.95
CA SER A 66 -7.32 -15.40 3.91
C SER A 66 -5.90 -15.04 4.32
N TYR A 67 -5.64 -15.18 5.62
CA TYR A 67 -4.35 -14.96 6.25
C TYR A 67 -4.08 -16.06 7.26
N THR A 68 -2.83 -16.18 7.68
CA THR A 68 -2.40 -17.08 8.75
C THR A 68 -1.61 -16.34 9.82
N SER A 69 -1.42 -16.97 10.97
CA SER A 69 -0.52 -16.47 12.02
C SER A 69 0.94 -16.34 11.55
N ARG A 70 1.35 -17.00 10.46
CA ARG A 70 2.67 -16.80 9.84
C ARG A 70 2.72 -15.54 8.98
N ASP A 71 1.63 -15.20 8.33
CA ASP A 71 1.54 -14.02 7.46
C ASP A 71 1.42 -12.74 8.27
N MET A 72 0.69 -12.78 9.39
CA MET A 72 0.28 -11.59 10.15
C MET A 72 0.70 -11.61 11.62
N ASN A 73 1.48 -12.58 12.12
CA ASN A 73 1.85 -12.67 13.55
C ASN A 73 0.66 -12.62 14.53
N VAL A 74 -0.52 -13.08 14.11
CA VAL A 74 -1.72 -13.13 14.97
C VAL A 74 -1.52 -14.18 16.07
N PHE A 75 -1.94 -13.88 17.30
CA PHE A 75 -1.88 -14.81 18.42
C PHE A 75 -3.12 -14.66 19.33
N MET A 76 -3.39 -15.64 20.18
CA MET A 76 -4.41 -15.60 21.23
C MET A 76 -3.79 -15.19 22.56
N ASP A 77 -4.35 -14.19 23.24
CA ASP A 77 -3.88 -13.76 24.56
C ASP A 77 -4.45 -14.62 25.71
N ASP A 78 -3.98 -14.34 26.93
CA ASP A 78 -4.40 -15.04 28.16
C ASP A 78 -5.86 -14.80 28.53
N ASN A 79 -6.55 -13.85 27.88
CA ASN A 79 -7.99 -13.61 28.02
C ASN A 79 -8.80 -14.28 26.90
N LEU A 80 -8.15 -15.08 26.05
CA LEU A 80 -8.71 -15.78 24.89
C LEU A 80 -9.16 -14.86 23.74
N ASN A 81 -8.62 -13.64 23.68
CA ASN A 81 -8.83 -12.76 22.55
C ASN A 81 -7.76 -13.02 21.48
N LEU A 82 -8.18 -13.08 20.21
CA LEU A 82 -7.23 -13.01 19.11
C LEU A 82 -6.71 -11.58 18.97
N MET A 83 -5.40 -11.44 18.94
CA MET A 83 -4.66 -10.20 18.86
C MET A 83 -4.06 -10.08 17.47
N ILE A 84 -4.47 -9.05 16.73
CA ILE A 84 -4.01 -8.74 15.37
C ILE A 84 -3.06 -7.54 15.41
N PRO A 85 -1.93 -7.54 14.68
CA PRO A 85 -1.05 -6.39 14.69
C PRO A 85 -1.66 -5.21 13.92
N VAL A 86 -1.44 -4.02 14.44
CA VAL A 86 -1.97 -2.76 13.90
C VAL A 86 -1.55 -2.53 12.44
N LYS A 87 -0.29 -2.88 12.10
CA LYS A 87 0.26 -2.71 10.75
C LYS A 87 -0.55 -3.42 9.66
N ALA A 88 -1.27 -4.48 10.03
CA ALA A 88 -2.02 -5.29 9.09
C ALA A 88 -3.47 -4.81 8.90
N LEU A 89 -3.96 -3.87 9.73
CA LEU A 89 -5.35 -3.46 9.75
C LEU A 89 -5.76 -2.72 8.47
N ARG A 90 -4.93 -1.80 7.98
CA ARG A 90 -5.26 -0.94 6.83
C ARG A 90 -5.69 -1.76 5.62
N ASP A 91 -4.97 -2.83 5.30
CA ASP A 91 -5.20 -3.64 4.11
C ASP A 91 -6.13 -4.82 4.34
N SER A 92 -6.12 -5.41 5.54
CA SER A 92 -7.02 -6.52 5.85
C SER A 92 -8.45 -6.04 6.05
N PHE A 93 -8.65 -4.94 6.76
CA PHE A 93 -9.97 -4.38 7.06
C PHE A 93 -10.38 -3.24 6.14
N ASP A 94 -9.55 -2.80 5.18
CA ASP A 94 -9.82 -1.64 4.32
C ASP A 94 -10.32 -0.44 5.14
N CYS A 95 -9.46 0.03 6.04
CA CYS A 95 -9.70 1.10 7.01
C CYS A 95 -8.49 2.05 7.13
N SER A 96 -8.71 3.22 7.72
CA SER A 96 -7.63 4.08 8.24
C SER A 96 -7.23 3.55 9.62
N ALA A 97 -5.93 3.40 9.90
CA ALA A 97 -5.44 2.92 11.19
C ALA A 97 -4.10 3.58 11.52
N HIS A 98 -4.06 4.42 12.55
CA HIS A 98 -2.88 5.22 12.89
C HIS A 98 -2.61 5.31 14.39
N ILE A 99 -1.33 5.26 14.77
CA ILE A 99 -0.88 5.41 16.16
C ILE A 99 -0.56 6.89 16.44
N TYR A 100 -1.31 7.48 17.36
CA TYR A 100 -1.14 8.85 17.84
C TYR A 100 -0.27 8.86 19.10
N HIS A 101 0.80 9.67 19.05
CA HIS A 101 1.72 9.92 20.16
C HIS A 101 2.31 8.65 20.80
N GLY A 102 2.35 7.53 20.05
CA GLY A 102 2.82 6.22 20.53
C GLY A 102 1.93 5.56 21.58
N THR A 103 0.75 6.09 21.89
CA THR A 103 -0.06 5.63 23.03
C THR A 103 -1.52 5.38 22.71
N GLU A 104 -1.97 5.68 21.50
CA GLU A 104 -3.38 5.60 21.14
C GLU A 104 -3.51 5.20 19.67
N LEU A 105 -4.27 4.14 19.38
CA LEU A 105 -4.63 3.78 18.01
C LEU A 105 -5.99 4.40 17.68
N LEU A 106 -6.07 5.09 16.55
CA LEU A 106 -7.32 5.46 15.92
C LEU A 106 -7.57 4.56 14.71
N VAL A 107 -8.73 3.92 14.65
CA VAL A 107 -9.19 3.20 13.46
C VAL A 107 -10.49 3.82 12.96
N GLU A 108 -10.54 4.14 11.67
CA GLU A 108 -11.71 4.75 11.03
C GLU A 108 -12.16 3.90 9.84
N LYS A 109 -13.47 3.67 9.74
CA LYS A 109 -14.09 3.07 8.55
C LYS A 109 -15.55 3.49 8.45
N TYR A 110 -16.01 3.86 7.26
CA TYR A 110 -17.33 4.42 7.02
C TYR A 110 -17.53 5.73 7.81
N ALA A 111 -18.47 5.72 8.76
CA ALA A 111 -18.69 6.78 9.72
C ALA A 111 -18.31 6.36 11.16
N ASN A 112 -17.73 5.15 11.30
CA ASN A 112 -17.31 4.63 12.59
C ASN A 112 -15.87 5.04 12.88
N GLU A 113 -15.64 5.42 14.13
CA GLU A 113 -14.33 5.72 14.69
C GLU A 113 -14.18 4.90 15.98
N VAL A 114 -13.08 4.17 16.10
CA VAL A 114 -12.71 3.45 17.32
C VAL A 114 -11.30 3.82 17.76
N THR A 115 -11.16 4.12 19.04
CA THR A 115 -9.90 4.48 19.66
C THR A 115 -9.49 3.45 20.70
N PHE A 116 -8.26 2.93 20.59
CA PHE A 116 -7.66 2.02 21.55
C PHE A 116 -6.49 2.69 22.28
N PRO A 117 -6.65 3.10 23.55
CA PRO A 117 -5.53 3.53 24.38
C PRO A 117 -4.61 2.35 24.72
N LEU A 118 -3.30 2.60 24.69
CA LEU A 118 -2.27 1.61 24.97
C LEU A 118 -2.33 1.16 26.44
N ASN A 119 -2.23 -0.15 26.67
CA ASN A 119 -2.17 -0.78 28.00
C ASN A 119 -3.36 -0.46 28.90
N LYS A 120 -4.52 -0.20 28.30
CA LYS A 120 -5.80 -0.13 29.01
C LYS A 120 -6.78 -1.12 28.43
N ASP A 121 -7.70 -1.56 29.26
CA ASP A 121 -8.81 -2.45 28.89
C ASP A 121 -10.09 -1.64 28.69
N GLU A 122 -9.96 -0.55 27.94
CA GLU A 122 -11.05 0.33 27.54
C GLU A 122 -10.89 0.69 26.05
N VAL A 123 -11.99 0.91 25.35
CA VAL A 123 -12.02 1.49 23.99
C VAL A 123 -13.02 2.64 23.95
N THR A 124 -12.86 3.53 22.97
CA THR A 124 -13.86 4.56 22.69
C THR A 124 -14.41 4.34 21.28
N VAL A 125 -15.70 4.00 21.17
CA VAL A 125 -16.40 3.78 19.89
C VAL A 125 -17.37 4.94 19.67
N ASN A 126 -17.19 5.71 18.60
CA ASN A 126 -18.07 6.84 18.25
C ASN A 126 -18.35 7.80 19.43
N SER A 127 -17.31 8.14 20.21
CA SER A 127 -17.35 8.97 21.43
C SER A 127 -17.92 8.31 22.70
N GLU A 128 -18.32 7.04 22.66
CA GLU A 128 -18.77 6.28 23.84
C GLU A 128 -17.66 5.36 24.35
N LYS A 129 -17.42 5.37 25.67
CA LYS A 129 -16.39 4.52 26.28
C LYS A 129 -16.95 3.17 26.70
N GLU A 130 -16.22 2.11 26.39
CA GLU A 130 -16.58 0.73 26.69
C GLU A 130 -15.41 0.01 27.37
N GLU A 131 -15.70 -0.80 28.40
CA GLU A 131 -14.72 -1.71 28.99
C GLU A 131 -14.63 -2.98 28.15
N VAL A 132 -13.41 -3.48 27.95
CA VAL A 132 -13.14 -4.68 27.14
C VAL A 132 -12.32 -5.70 27.95
N SER A 133 -12.32 -6.97 27.55
CA SER A 133 -11.55 -8.01 28.24
C SER A 133 -10.04 -7.87 28.01
N SER A 134 -9.65 -7.37 26.83
CA SER A 134 -8.29 -6.97 26.49
C SER A 134 -8.34 -5.75 25.59
N GLY A 135 -7.51 -4.74 25.84
CA GLY A 135 -7.31 -3.63 24.91
C GLY A 135 -6.00 -3.70 24.14
N MET A 136 -5.56 -2.57 23.57
CA MET A 136 -4.32 -2.52 22.80
C MET A 136 -3.10 -2.81 23.67
N ARG A 137 -2.15 -3.57 23.12
CA ARG A 137 -0.87 -3.92 23.76
C ARG A 137 0.29 -3.72 22.81
N GLN A 138 1.47 -3.50 23.38
CA GLN A 138 2.72 -3.51 22.63
C GLN A 138 3.57 -4.69 23.07
N ILE A 139 4.00 -5.52 22.12
CA ILE A 139 4.78 -6.74 22.35
C ILE A 139 5.95 -6.70 21.38
N ASP A 140 7.17 -6.78 21.90
CA ASP A 140 8.42 -6.73 21.13
C ASP A 140 8.50 -5.56 20.13
N GLY A 141 7.93 -4.41 20.51
CA GLY A 141 7.90 -3.18 19.71
C GLY A 141 6.67 -3.05 18.79
N GLU A 142 5.95 -4.12 18.53
CA GLU A 142 4.75 -4.11 17.66
C GLU A 142 3.46 -3.89 18.45
N TYR A 143 2.52 -3.14 17.89
CA TYR A 143 1.20 -2.89 18.49
C TYR A 143 0.18 -3.93 18.03
N TYR A 144 -0.64 -4.40 18.97
CA TYR A 144 -1.69 -5.40 18.74
C TYR A 144 -3.01 -4.95 19.34
N VAL A 145 -4.12 -5.28 18.67
CA VAL A 145 -5.48 -5.03 19.16
C VAL A 145 -6.34 -6.30 19.13
N PRO A 146 -7.34 -6.40 20.02
CA PRO A 146 -8.32 -7.49 20.00
C PRO A 146 -9.16 -7.47 18.73
N LEU A 147 -9.12 -8.56 17.98
CA LEU A 147 -9.81 -8.73 16.70
C LEU A 147 -11.33 -8.66 16.85
N GLU A 148 -11.90 -9.31 17.86
CA GLU A 148 -13.35 -9.29 18.13
C GLU A 148 -13.86 -7.87 18.39
N THR A 149 -13.21 -7.15 19.31
CA THR A 149 -13.58 -5.76 19.64
C THR A 149 -13.46 -4.85 18.42
N LEU A 150 -12.39 -4.99 17.63
CA LEU A 150 -12.21 -4.21 16.40
C LEU A 150 -13.34 -4.51 15.40
N SER A 151 -13.62 -5.79 15.16
CA SER A 151 -14.69 -6.23 14.27
C SER A 151 -16.04 -5.65 14.68
N ASP A 152 -16.42 -5.81 15.94
CA ASP A 152 -17.69 -5.31 16.47
C ASP A 152 -17.79 -3.79 16.34
N SER A 153 -16.72 -3.06 16.68
CA SER A 153 -16.67 -1.59 16.60
C SER A 153 -16.82 -1.07 15.17
N LEU A 154 -16.32 -1.82 14.18
CA LEU A 154 -16.45 -1.48 12.76
C LEU A 154 -17.74 -1.99 12.12
N GLY A 155 -18.56 -2.74 12.87
CA GLY A 155 -19.82 -3.33 12.39
C GLY A 155 -19.64 -4.60 11.55
N TYR A 156 -18.54 -5.32 11.77
CA TYR A 156 -18.29 -6.64 11.22
C TYR A 156 -18.93 -7.71 12.10
N THR A 157 -19.24 -8.88 11.53
CA THR A 157 -19.52 -10.08 12.32
C THR A 157 -18.21 -10.79 12.62
N TYR A 158 -18.01 -11.23 13.86
CA TYR A 158 -16.86 -12.04 14.26
C TYR A 158 -17.30 -13.44 14.72
N SER A 159 -16.50 -14.46 14.39
CA SER A 159 -16.65 -15.81 14.93
C SER A 159 -15.30 -16.51 15.05
N TRP A 160 -15.11 -17.23 16.16
CA TRP A 160 -13.93 -18.07 16.42
C TRP A 160 -14.33 -19.55 16.50
N ASN A 161 -13.59 -20.39 15.77
CA ASN A 161 -13.71 -21.85 15.80
C ASN A 161 -12.46 -22.48 16.42
N MET A 162 -12.59 -22.90 17.68
CA MET A 162 -11.51 -23.54 18.44
C MET A 162 -11.07 -24.90 17.85
N GLU A 163 -11.97 -25.65 17.20
CA GLU A 163 -11.62 -26.96 16.63
C GLU A 163 -10.75 -26.82 15.37
N GLU A 164 -11.05 -25.81 14.56
CA GLU A 164 -10.33 -25.51 13.31
C GLU A 164 -9.16 -24.54 13.50
N ASN A 165 -9.03 -23.96 14.69
CA ASN A 165 -8.08 -22.88 14.99
C ASN A 165 -8.23 -21.69 14.02
N SER A 166 -9.48 -21.32 13.74
CA SER A 166 -9.81 -20.37 12.69
C SER A 166 -10.76 -19.26 13.16
N ALA A 167 -10.54 -18.04 12.68
CA ALA A 167 -11.43 -16.90 12.86
C ALA A 167 -11.99 -16.43 11.53
N VAL A 168 -13.25 -16.01 11.54
CA VAL A 168 -13.89 -15.34 10.41
C VAL A 168 -14.44 -14.00 10.88
N THR A 169 -14.03 -12.95 10.19
CA THR A 169 -14.59 -11.60 10.32
C THR A 169 -15.08 -11.11 8.97
N ALA A 170 -16.30 -10.61 8.90
CA ALA A 170 -16.90 -10.18 7.63
C ALA A 170 -17.80 -8.95 7.80
N SER A 171 -17.67 -8.01 6.86
CA SER A 171 -18.55 -6.86 6.75
C SER A 171 -19.94 -7.32 6.30
N GLY A 172 -20.98 -6.90 7.02
CA GLY A 172 -22.37 -7.10 6.59
C GLY A 172 -22.79 -6.16 5.44
N LYS A 173 -21.90 -5.27 4.98
CA LYS A 173 -22.18 -4.29 3.92
C LYS A 173 -21.78 -4.83 2.55
N SER A 174 -22.49 -4.38 1.51
CA SER A 174 -22.11 -4.68 0.12
C SER A 174 -20.73 -4.10 -0.20
N SER A 175 -19.97 -4.76 -1.08
CA SER A 175 -18.70 -4.25 -1.61
C SER A 175 -18.84 -2.88 -2.30
N ASP A 176 -20.05 -2.53 -2.75
CA ASP A 176 -20.33 -1.25 -3.42
C ASP A 176 -20.48 -0.08 -2.43
N VAL A 177 -20.47 -0.34 -1.12
CA VAL A 177 -20.53 0.73 -0.11
C VAL A 177 -19.14 1.30 0.10
N THR A 178 -18.95 2.54 -0.32
CA THR A 178 -17.75 3.34 -0.07
C THR A 178 -17.34 3.30 1.40
N ILE A 179 -16.07 2.97 1.66
CA ILE A 179 -15.49 2.90 3.01
C ILE A 179 -15.17 4.27 3.63
N VAL A 180 -15.26 5.35 2.85
CA VAL A 180 -14.87 6.71 3.26
C VAL A 180 -16.10 7.60 3.52
N PRO A 181 -16.00 8.65 4.37
CA PRO A 181 -17.08 9.61 4.57
C PRO A 181 -17.27 10.56 3.37
N ALA A 182 -18.36 11.35 3.38
CA ALA A 182 -18.64 12.34 2.32
C ALA A 182 -17.66 13.53 2.33
N SER A 183 -16.97 13.76 3.44
CA SER A 183 -15.90 14.74 3.57
C SER A 183 -14.83 14.21 4.51
N TYR A 184 -13.57 14.47 4.19
CA TYR A 184 -12.43 14.08 5.01
C TYR A 184 -11.29 15.07 4.79
N ASP A 185 -10.55 15.38 5.83
CA ASP A 185 -9.43 16.31 5.79
C ASP A 185 -8.30 15.78 6.67
N LEU A 186 -7.14 15.49 6.07
CA LEU A 186 -5.99 14.97 6.81
C LEU A 186 -5.47 15.95 7.87
N ARG A 187 -5.76 17.25 7.75
CA ARG A 187 -5.36 18.27 8.75
C ARG A 187 -6.06 18.04 10.08
N ASP A 188 -7.34 17.68 10.05
CA ASP A 188 -8.13 17.35 11.26
C ASP A 188 -7.59 16.10 11.97
N LYS A 189 -6.80 15.30 11.27
CA LYS A 189 -6.23 14.03 11.72
C LYS A 189 -4.72 14.11 11.96
N LEU A 190 -4.11 15.29 11.90
CA LEU A 190 -2.65 15.50 12.03
C LEU A 190 -1.81 14.71 11.01
N ARG A 191 -2.37 14.50 9.81
CA ARG A 191 -1.78 13.69 8.73
C ARG A 191 -1.40 14.50 7.49
N ALA A 192 -1.62 15.81 7.51
CA ALA A 192 -1.17 16.72 6.46
C ALA A 192 0.19 17.34 6.86
N PRO A 193 1.25 17.19 6.04
CA PRO A 193 2.53 17.84 6.28
C PRO A 193 2.43 19.37 6.21
N GLY A 194 3.47 20.04 6.70
CA GLY A 194 3.58 21.49 6.57
C GLY A 194 3.61 21.96 5.12
N VAL A 195 3.04 23.14 4.85
CA VAL A 195 3.12 23.76 3.53
C VAL A 195 4.51 24.31 3.30
N LYS A 196 5.10 23.97 2.15
CA LYS A 196 6.42 24.43 1.72
C LYS A 196 6.33 25.43 0.55
N ASP A 197 7.45 26.02 0.17
CA ASP A 197 7.52 27.03 -0.90
C ASP A 197 8.65 26.71 -1.90
N GLN A 198 8.27 26.38 -3.13
CA GLN A 198 9.20 26.08 -4.24
C GLN A 198 9.84 27.33 -4.86
N GLY A 199 9.39 28.53 -4.47
CA GLY A 199 9.88 29.77 -5.05
C GLY A 199 9.66 29.87 -6.56
N ASN A 200 10.74 30.09 -7.32
CA ASN A 200 10.67 30.32 -8.77
C ASN A 200 11.14 29.12 -9.61
N HIS A 201 11.50 28.00 -8.98
CA HIS A 201 12.01 26.84 -9.68
C HIS A 201 10.90 25.92 -10.19
N GLY A 202 11.22 25.09 -11.17
CA GLY A 202 10.34 24.10 -11.79
C GLY A 202 10.19 22.81 -10.96
N THR A 203 10.14 22.89 -9.64
CA THR A 203 10.31 21.76 -8.72
C THR A 203 9.02 21.23 -8.10
N CYS A 204 7.84 21.68 -8.56
CA CYS A 204 6.54 21.24 -8.02
C CYS A 204 6.38 19.71 -7.94
N TRP A 205 6.94 18.96 -8.90
CA TRP A 205 6.97 17.50 -8.92
C TRP A 205 7.68 16.93 -7.68
N ALA A 206 8.87 17.44 -7.33
CA ALA A 206 9.63 17.01 -6.15
C ALA A 206 8.90 17.36 -4.85
N PHE A 207 8.37 18.59 -4.75
CA PHE A 207 7.59 19.01 -3.58
C PHE A 207 6.33 18.16 -3.39
N ALA A 208 5.57 17.90 -4.45
CA ALA A 208 4.34 17.13 -4.35
C ALA A 208 4.61 15.66 -4.01
N SER A 209 5.64 15.05 -4.60
CA SER A 209 6.06 13.69 -4.27
C SER A 209 6.49 13.56 -2.81
N LEU A 210 7.37 14.45 -2.33
CA LEU A 210 7.84 14.41 -0.94
C LEU A 210 6.74 14.75 0.06
N THR A 211 5.85 15.69 -0.26
CA THR A 211 4.68 15.99 0.60
C THR A 211 3.73 14.79 0.68
N ALA A 212 3.49 14.08 -0.42
CA ALA A 212 2.69 12.85 -0.39
C ALA A 212 3.38 11.75 0.45
N LEU A 213 4.70 11.59 0.32
CA LEU A 213 5.50 10.65 1.10
C LEU A 213 5.48 10.98 2.61
N GLU A 214 5.68 12.24 2.99
CA GLU A 214 5.60 12.72 4.38
C GLU A 214 4.21 12.49 4.97
N SER A 215 3.15 12.72 4.18
CA SER A 215 1.77 12.50 4.62
C SER A 215 1.49 11.04 4.94
N SER A 216 2.13 10.10 4.25
CA SER A 216 2.01 8.66 4.52
C SER A 216 2.71 8.20 5.81
N LEU A 217 3.66 8.99 6.32
CA LEU A 217 4.37 8.70 7.57
C LEU A 217 3.67 9.29 8.80
N LEU A 218 2.84 10.32 8.62
CA LEU A 218 2.11 10.97 9.70
C LEU A 218 0.89 10.15 10.16
N PRO A 219 0.52 10.23 11.45
CA PRO A 219 1.15 11.00 12.53
C PRO A 219 2.28 10.25 13.24
N GLU A 220 2.59 9.02 12.84
CA GLU A 220 3.56 8.16 13.53
C GLU A 220 4.98 8.72 13.49
N GLU A 221 5.40 9.20 12.33
CA GLU A 221 6.70 9.80 12.10
C GLU A 221 6.55 11.12 11.35
N SER A 222 7.37 12.10 11.72
CA SER A 222 7.38 13.42 11.09
C SER A 222 8.76 13.68 10.52
N TYR A 223 8.81 13.85 9.20
CA TYR A 223 10.00 14.23 8.46
C TYR A 223 9.74 15.49 7.65
N ASP A 224 10.81 16.21 7.38
CA ASP A 224 10.86 17.31 6.42
C ASP A 224 11.94 16.96 5.40
N PHE A 225 11.53 16.41 4.26
CA PHE A 225 12.45 15.93 3.22
C PHE A 225 12.84 17.04 2.26
N SER A 226 14.08 16.99 1.78
CA SER A 226 14.67 17.97 0.87
C SER A 226 14.19 17.80 -0.58
N PRO A 227 13.43 18.76 -1.13
CA PRO A 227 13.14 18.80 -2.56
C PRO A 227 14.37 19.24 -3.38
N ASP A 228 15.35 19.90 -2.75
CA ASP A 228 16.57 20.35 -3.41
C ASP A 228 17.41 19.15 -3.84
N HIS A 229 17.69 18.23 -2.91
CA HIS A 229 18.44 17.02 -3.19
C HIS A 229 17.76 16.18 -4.29
N MET A 230 16.44 15.98 -4.21
CA MET A 230 15.71 15.25 -5.26
C MET A 230 15.81 15.94 -6.62
N SER A 231 15.70 17.27 -6.67
CA SER A 231 15.69 18.01 -7.93
C SER A 231 17.08 18.25 -8.53
N ILE A 232 18.16 18.13 -7.74
CA ILE A 232 19.55 18.32 -8.18
C ILE A 232 20.28 16.98 -8.38
N GLN A 233 20.09 16.00 -7.49
CA GLN A 233 20.80 14.71 -7.48
C GLN A 233 20.03 13.55 -8.14
N ASN A 234 18.97 13.86 -8.91
CA ASN A 234 18.32 12.83 -9.71
C ASN A 234 19.18 12.44 -10.93
N SER A 235 18.80 11.33 -11.55
CA SER A 235 19.56 10.71 -12.65
C SER A 235 19.22 11.25 -14.04
N PHE A 236 18.35 12.26 -14.14
CA PHE A 236 17.91 12.82 -15.42
C PHE A 236 18.80 13.98 -15.87
N ALA A 237 18.90 14.18 -17.18
CA ALA A 237 19.66 15.26 -17.80
C ALA A 237 18.89 16.60 -17.77
N LEU A 238 18.40 16.98 -16.59
CA LEU A 238 17.57 18.17 -16.40
C LEU A 238 18.18 19.09 -15.35
N ASN A 239 17.97 20.39 -15.52
CA ASN A 239 18.23 21.35 -14.44
C ASN A 239 16.93 21.61 -13.66
N GLN A 240 17.08 22.18 -12.47
CA GLN A 240 16.00 22.43 -11.51
C GLN A 240 14.84 23.30 -12.05
N ASP A 241 15.05 24.07 -13.13
CA ASP A 241 14.05 24.96 -13.70
C ASP A 241 13.22 24.34 -14.84
N TYR A 242 13.57 23.14 -15.33
CA TYR A 242 12.93 22.56 -16.52
C TYR A 242 11.53 21.98 -16.26
N GLY A 243 11.16 21.74 -15.00
CA GLY A 243 10.00 20.92 -14.67
C GLY A 243 10.39 19.44 -14.56
N GLY A 244 9.44 18.62 -14.10
CA GLY A 244 9.63 17.18 -13.96
C GLY A 244 8.29 16.45 -13.87
N ASP A 245 8.36 15.13 -13.78
CA ASP A 245 7.20 14.23 -13.70
C ASP A 245 7.33 13.32 -12.47
N TYR A 246 6.23 12.73 -12.00
CA TYR A 246 6.25 11.82 -10.86
C TYR A 246 7.17 10.62 -11.09
N THR A 247 7.35 10.15 -12.33
CA THR A 247 8.27 9.06 -12.66
C THR A 247 9.73 9.39 -12.32
N MET A 248 10.13 10.66 -12.36
CA MET A 248 11.45 11.10 -11.93
C MET A 248 11.61 10.99 -10.42
N SER A 249 10.60 11.43 -9.65
CA SER A 249 10.59 11.25 -8.19
C SER A 249 10.65 9.78 -7.82
N LEU A 250 9.90 8.92 -8.53
CA LEU A 250 9.91 7.48 -8.30
C LEU A 250 11.29 6.90 -8.59
N ALA A 251 11.92 7.24 -9.71
CA ALA A 251 13.27 6.76 -10.03
C ALA A 251 14.27 7.10 -8.92
N TYR A 252 14.27 8.35 -8.44
CA TYR A 252 15.14 8.80 -7.35
C TYR A 252 14.87 8.06 -6.02
N LEU A 253 13.60 7.94 -5.61
CA LEU A 253 13.23 7.29 -4.35
C LEU A 253 13.49 5.77 -4.38
N LEU A 254 13.18 5.11 -5.50
CA LEU A 254 13.30 3.67 -5.67
C LEU A 254 14.73 3.21 -6.00
N ALA A 255 15.60 4.14 -6.42
CA ALA A 255 17.04 3.90 -6.53
C ALA A 255 17.78 4.11 -5.21
N TRP A 256 17.07 4.47 -4.12
CA TRP A 256 17.64 4.85 -2.81
C TRP A 256 18.66 5.98 -2.90
N GLN A 257 18.45 6.93 -3.82
CA GLN A 257 19.20 8.19 -3.85
C GLN A 257 18.70 9.15 -2.75
N GLY A 258 17.52 8.90 -2.19
CA GLY A 258 16.96 9.60 -1.06
C GLY A 258 15.66 8.94 -0.58
N PRO A 259 14.81 9.66 0.19
CA PRO A 259 14.90 11.08 0.49
C PRO A 259 15.95 11.40 1.56
N VAL A 260 16.47 12.63 1.54
CA VAL A 260 17.32 13.21 2.59
C VAL A 260 16.54 14.29 3.33
N LEU A 261 17.07 14.79 4.44
CA LEU A 261 16.40 15.83 5.24
C LEU A 261 16.63 17.24 4.66
N GLU A 262 15.62 18.08 4.75
CA GLU A 262 15.69 19.51 4.40
C GLU A 262 16.75 20.26 5.24
N GLU A 263 17.00 19.83 6.48
CA GLU A 263 18.04 20.46 7.31
C GLU A 263 19.48 20.14 6.84
N ASP A 264 19.65 19.02 6.13
CA ASP A 264 20.95 18.57 5.60
C ASP A 264 21.19 19.11 4.18
N ASP A 265 20.13 19.28 3.39
CA ASP A 265 20.17 19.87 2.05
C ASP A 265 19.08 20.95 1.84
N PRO A 266 19.31 22.20 2.30
CA PRO A 266 18.27 23.23 2.34
C PRO A 266 17.89 23.78 0.96
N TYR A 267 16.60 23.93 0.74
CA TYR A 267 16.05 24.34 -0.55
C TYR A 267 16.45 25.75 -1.00
N GLY A 268 16.81 25.88 -2.28
CA GLY A 268 16.99 27.17 -2.95
C GLY A 268 18.31 27.88 -2.66
N ASP A 269 19.35 27.15 -2.22
CA ASP A 269 20.69 27.68 -2.02
C ASP A 269 21.66 27.40 -3.21
N ASP A 270 21.14 26.75 -4.26
CA ASP A 270 21.81 26.30 -5.48
C ASP A 270 22.96 25.30 -5.23
N LYS A 271 22.95 24.57 -4.11
CA LYS A 271 23.93 23.53 -3.79
C LYS A 271 23.21 22.28 -3.32
N SER A 272 23.87 21.14 -3.54
CA SER A 272 23.44 19.88 -2.97
C SER A 272 24.67 18.99 -2.74
N ASP A 273 24.66 18.24 -1.65
CA ASP A 273 25.74 17.33 -1.25
C ASP A 273 25.41 15.91 -1.73
N ASP A 274 26.17 15.43 -2.72
CA ASP A 274 26.00 14.10 -3.34
C ASP A 274 26.44 12.94 -2.43
N SER A 275 26.97 13.24 -1.24
CA SER A 275 27.34 12.25 -0.22
C SER A 275 26.24 11.97 0.81
N LEU A 276 25.13 12.70 0.76
CA LEU A 276 23.98 12.46 1.62
C LEU A 276 23.33 11.12 1.27
N MET A 277 22.90 10.43 2.32
CA MET A 277 22.30 9.09 2.22
C MET A 277 20.80 9.18 2.54
N PRO A 278 19.98 8.31 1.96
CA PRO A 278 18.56 8.25 2.28
C PRO A 278 18.34 8.05 3.78
N VAL A 279 17.29 8.66 4.33
CA VAL A 279 16.82 8.43 5.71
C VAL A 279 15.63 7.47 5.79
N LYS A 280 15.03 7.13 4.64
CA LYS A 280 13.96 6.15 4.48
C LYS A 280 14.13 5.43 3.15
N HIS A 281 13.66 4.19 3.07
CA HIS A 281 13.57 3.45 1.82
C HIS A 281 12.11 3.34 1.38
N VAL A 282 11.82 3.79 0.16
CA VAL A 282 10.51 3.57 -0.47
C VAL A 282 10.51 2.17 -1.09
N GLN A 283 9.55 1.35 -0.68
CA GLN A 283 9.42 -0.06 -1.07
C GLN A 283 8.11 -0.38 -1.79
N GLU A 284 7.08 0.43 -1.60
CA GLU A 284 5.83 0.29 -2.32
C GLU A 284 5.24 1.65 -2.67
N VAL A 285 4.84 1.77 -3.94
CA VAL A 285 4.12 2.92 -4.50
C VAL A 285 2.96 2.40 -5.32
N GLN A 286 1.77 2.97 -5.13
CA GLN A 286 0.61 2.64 -5.94
C GLN A 286 0.22 3.81 -6.84
N ILE A 287 -0.10 3.48 -8.09
CA ILE A 287 -0.57 4.41 -9.11
C ILE A 287 -2.04 4.17 -9.34
N ILE A 288 -2.85 5.18 -9.03
CA ILE A 288 -4.31 5.08 -9.09
C ILE A 288 -4.81 5.47 -10.49
N GLY A 289 -5.75 4.69 -11.01
CA GLY A 289 -6.33 4.90 -12.33
C GLY A 289 -6.90 6.30 -12.55
N SER A 290 -6.83 6.75 -13.80
CA SER A 290 -7.29 8.09 -14.19
C SER A 290 -8.75 8.33 -13.81
N LYS A 291 -9.01 9.45 -13.13
CA LYS A 291 -10.32 9.91 -12.64
C LYS A 291 -11.04 8.92 -11.72
N ASP A 292 -10.34 7.94 -11.15
CA ASP A 292 -10.91 7.06 -10.13
C ASP A 292 -10.96 7.77 -8.77
N PHE A 293 -11.90 8.73 -8.66
CA PHE A 293 -12.05 9.56 -7.46
C PHE A 293 -12.35 8.72 -6.22
N GLN A 294 -13.03 7.59 -6.37
CA GLN A 294 -13.30 6.69 -5.26
C GLN A 294 -12.00 6.10 -4.73
N LYS A 295 -11.13 5.57 -5.60
CA LYS A 295 -9.82 5.04 -5.19
C LYS A 295 -8.87 6.11 -4.68
N ILE A 296 -8.90 7.33 -5.24
CA ILE A 296 -8.13 8.46 -4.71
C ILE A 296 -8.54 8.76 -3.27
N LYS A 297 -9.85 8.87 -2.99
CA LYS A 297 -10.34 9.11 -1.62
C LYS A 297 -9.96 7.97 -0.67
N GLU A 298 -10.06 6.72 -1.12
CA GLU A 298 -9.64 5.56 -0.34
C GLU A 298 -8.15 5.61 0.00
N ALA A 299 -7.30 6.00 -0.96
CA ALA A 299 -5.86 6.14 -0.73
C ALA A 299 -5.54 7.28 0.25
N VAL A 300 -6.19 8.44 0.10
CA VAL A 300 -6.09 9.57 1.05
C VAL A 300 -6.47 9.12 2.45
N PHE A 301 -7.59 8.41 2.57
CA PHE A 301 -8.10 7.92 3.85
C PHE A 301 -7.15 6.91 4.51
N LYS A 302 -6.70 5.90 3.75
CA LYS A 302 -5.91 4.77 4.27
C LYS A 302 -4.44 5.09 4.50
N TYR A 303 -3.82 5.78 3.55
CA TYR A 303 -2.35 5.89 3.47
C TYR A 303 -1.89 7.31 3.75
N GLY A 304 -2.40 8.30 3.03
CA GLY A 304 -1.99 9.68 3.16
C GLY A 304 -2.19 10.44 1.85
N GLY A 305 -1.61 11.63 1.75
CA GLY A 305 -1.76 12.50 0.59
C GLY A 305 -1.46 11.81 -0.75
N VAL A 306 -2.27 12.12 -1.77
CA VAL A 306 -2.10 11.59 -3.13
C VAL A 306 -1.55 12.70 -4.02
N GLN A 307 -0.34 12.52 -4.56
CA GLN A 307 0.21 13.43 -5.56
C GLN A 307 -0.65 13.38 -6.82
N THR A 308 -0.94 14.56 -7.40
CA THR A 308 -1.64 14.67 -8.67
C THR A 308 -1.26 15.93 -9.43
N SER A 309 -1.56 15.95 -10.72
CA SER A 309 -1.23 17.06 -11.61
C SER A 309 -2.47 17.85 -12.01
N ILE A 310 -2.33 19.16 -12.07
CA ILE A 310 -3.33 20.08 -12.60
C ILE A 310 -2.72 20.93 -13.72
N TYR A 311 -3.58 21.49 -14.56
CA TYR A 311 -3.18 22.68 -15.30
C TYR A 311 -3.44 23.87 -14.38
N SER A 312 -2.39 24.61 -14.06
CA SER A 312 -2.48 25.85 -13.33
C SER A 312 -2.22 27.04 -14.25
N ALA A 313 -3.23 27.90 -14.33
CA ALA A 313 -3.11 29.21 -14.97
C ALA A 313 -2.48 30.27 -14.04
N LEU A 314 -2.17 29.89 -12.79
CA LEU A 314 -1.47 30.71 -11.82
C LEU A 314 0.03 30.42 -11.93
N LYS A 315 0.87 31.44 -11.69
CA LYS A 315 2.34 31.32 -11.75
C LYS A 315 3.03 31.47 -10.39
N SER A 316 2.29 31.89 -9.38
CA SER A 316 2.78 32.14 -8.02
C SER A 316 1.60 32.38 -7.08
N SER A 317 1.87 32.47 -5.78
CA SER A 317 0.87 32.77 -4.75
C SER A 317 0.13 34.09 -4.94
N GLN A 318 0.74 35.10 -5.59
CA GLN A 318 0.10 36.41 -5.85
C GLN A 318 -0.55 36.52 -7.24
N SER A 319 -0.49 35.46 -8.05
CA SER A 319 -1.04 35.47 -9.40
C SER A 319 -2.57 35.49 -9.39
N HIS A 320 -3.16 36.01 -10.48
CA HIS A 320 -4.61 36.02 -10.68
C HIS A 320 -4.96 35.19 -11.91
N SER A 321 -6.09 34.49 -11.85
CA SER A 321 -6.61 33.67 -12.93
C SER A 321 -8.14 33.75 -12.96
N GLU A 322 -8.74 33.65 -14.13
CA GLU A 322 -10.21 33.51 -14.28
C GLU A 322 -10.72 32.17 -13.75
N PHE A 323 -9.83 31.18 -13.59
CA PHE A 323 -10.13 29.85 -13.08
C PHE A 323 -10.01 29.73 -11.55
N TYR A 324 -9.57 30.80 -10.87
CA TYR A 324 -9.34 30.80 -9.42
C TYR A 324 -10.18 31.87 -8.70
N ASN A 325 -10.98 31.45 -7.72
CA ASN A 325 -11.67 32.35 -6.80
C ASN A 325 -10.88 32.49 -5.50
N SER A 326 -10.20 33.62 -5.32
CA SER A 326 -9.37 33.89 -4.14
C SER A 326 -10.13 34.11 -2.83
N LYS A 327 -11.46 34.31 -2.87
CA LYS A 327 -12.28 34.44 -1.65
C LYS A 327 -12.62 33.10 -1.04
N THR A 328 -12.90 32.11 -1.89
CA THR A 328 -13.29 30.74 -1.52
C THR A 328 -12.14 29.76 -1.70
N LYS A 329 -11.00 30.23 -2.23
CA LYS A 329 -9.81 29.41 -2.52
C LYS A 329 -10.13 28.25 -3.47
N ALA A 330 -11.03 28.48 -4.41
CA ALA A 330 -11.57 27.45 -5.28
C ALA A 330 -11.01 27.58 -6.70
N TYR A 331 -10.47 26.49 -7.25
CA TYR A 331 -9.88 26.39 -8.57
C TYR A 331 -10.62 25.39 -9.46
N CYS A 332 -10.87 25.73 -10.71
CA CYS A 332 -11.33 24.77 -11.71
C CYS A 332 -10.96 25.21 -13.13
N TYR A 333 -10.20 24.37 -13.82
CA TYR A 333 -9.91 24.50 -15.24
C TYR A 333 -10.63 23.41 -16.05
N MET A 334 -11.46 23.82 -17.02
CA MET A 334 -12.24 22.91 -17.89
C MET A 334 -11.77 22.97 -19.36
N GLY A 335 -10.52 23.36 -19.60
CA GLY A 335 -9.96 23.47 -20.96
C GLY A 335 -9.30 22.17 -21.43
N GLN A 336 -8.35 22.28 -22.36
CA GLN A 336 -7.67 21.12 -22.99
C GLN A 336 -6.15 21.19 -22.87
N ASP A 337 -5.63 22.18 -22.13
CA ASP A 337 -4.20 22.28 -21.86
C ASP A 337 -3.76 21.13 -20.95
N LYS A 338 -2.56 20.62 -21.27
CA LYS A 338 -1.88 19.59 -20.49
C LYS A 338 -1.55 20.13 -19.09
N PRO A 339 -1.44 19.26 -18.07
CA PRO A 339 -1.01 19.70 -16.74
C PRO A 339 0.38 20.34 -16.80
N ASN A 340 0.62 21.28 -15.88
CA ASN A 340 1.88 22.02 -15.75
C ASN A 340 2.28 22.28 -14.29
N HIS A 341 1.54 21.73 -13.32
CA HIS A 341 1.77 21.95 -11.90
C HIS A 341 1.27 20.74 -11.10
N ASP A 342 2.06 20.31 -10.12
CA ASP A 342 1.71 19.20 -9.23
C ASP A 342 1.30 19.71 -7.85
N VAL A 343 0.32 19.02 -7.26
CA VAL A 343 -0.24 19.29 -5.93
C VAL A 343 -0.54 17.97 -5.21
N VAL A 344 -0.84 18.03 -3.92
CA VAL A 344 -1.21 16.84 -3.14
C VAL A 344 -2.66 16.93 -2.70
N ILE A 345 -3.48 15.94 -3.07
CA ILE A 345 -4.83 15.79 -2.52
C ILE A 345 -4.69 15.29 -1.08
N ILE A 346 -5.15 16.09 -0.13
CA ILE A 346 -5.10 15.80 1.31
C ILE A 346 -6.49 15.62 1.93
N GLY A 347 -7.53 15.60 1.10
CA GLY A 347 -8.91 15.49 1.56
C GLY A 347 -9.91 15.77 0.45
N TRP A 348 -11.18 15.78 0.83
CA TRP A 348 -12.30 16.09 -0.06
C TRP A 348 -13.52 16.58 0.71
N ASP A 349 -14.42 17.24 0.00
CA ASP A 349 -15.77 17.55 0.46
C ASP A 349 -16.75 17.41 -0.72
N ASP A 350 -17.58 16.38 -0.67
CA ASP A 350 -18.58 16.06 -1.71
C ASP A 350 -19.70 17.10 -1.81
N ASN A 351 -19.86 17.95 -0.79
CA ASN A 351 -20.86 19.01 -0.75
C ASN A 351 -20.25 20.40 -0.90
N TYR A 352 -18.97 20.50 -1.29
CA TYR A 352 -18.34 21.78 -1.52
C TYR A 352 -19.03 22.52 -2.65
N SER A 353 -19.69 23.64 -2.32
CA SER A 353 -20.63 24.29 -3.21
C SER A 353 -19.97 24.72 -4.52
N LYS A 354 -20.61 24.36 -5.64
CA LYS A 354 -20.20 24.76 -6.98
C LYS A 354 -20.16 26.28 -7.20
N ASP A 355 -20.98 27.02 -6.45
CA ASP A 355 -21.02 28.49 -6.51
C ASP A 355 -19.75 29.15 -5.95
N ASN A 356 -18.88 28.37 -5.29
CA ASN A 356 -17.57 28.83 -4.86
C ASN A 356 -16.59 28.99 -6.03
N PHE A 357 -16.80 28.30 -7.15
CA PHE A 357 -15.91 28.34 -8.30
C PHE A 357 -16.26 29.50 -9.24
N PRO A 358 -15.28 30.08 -9.95
CA PRO A 358 -15.52 31.18 -10.89
C PRO A 358 -16.08 30.72 -12.25
N VAL A 359 -16.40 29.44 -12.40
CA VAL A 359 -16.91 28.79 -13.61
C VAL A 359 -18.24 28.11 -13.33
N ASP A 360 -19.08 27.93 -14.36
CA ASP A 360 -20.37 27.25 -14.24
C ASP A 360 -20.17 25.72 -14.22
N LEU A 361 -20.46 25.09 -13.08
CA LEU A 361 -20.27 23.65 -12.88
C LEU A 361 -21.61 22.91 -12.77
N GLU A 362 -21.61 21.65 -13.18
CA GLU A 362 -22.81 20.82 -13.15
C GLU A 362 -23.27 20.48 -11.72
N GLY A 363 -22.32 20.23 -10.81
CA GLY A 363 -22.58 19.80 -9.43
C GLY A 363 -21.55 20.28 -8.42
N ASP A 364 -21.85 20.02 -7.15
CA ASP A 364 -20.96 20.28 -6.02
C ASP A 364 -19.85 19.22 -5.95
N GLY A 365 -18.83 19.49 -5.14
CA GLY A 365 -17.77 18.54 -4.82
C GLY A 365 -16.38 19.01 -5.22
N ALA A 366 -15.43 18.85 -4.30
CA ALA A 366 -14.04 19.24 -4.52
C ALA A 366 -13.07 18.38 -3.73
N PHE A 367 -11.87 18.23 -4.29
CA PHE A 367 -10.70 17.81 -3.54
C PHE A 367 -10.12 19.00 -2.77
N ILE A 368 -9.60 18.71 -1.58
CA ILE A 368 -8.80 19.63 -0.76
C ILE A 368 -7.35 19.35 -1.12
N CYS A 369 -6.66 20.34 -1.68
CA CYS A 369 -5.31 20.19 -2.20
C CYS A 369 -4.32 21.08 -1.42
N GLN A 370 -3.16 20.53 -1.13
CA GLN A 370 -2.00 21.23 -0.60
C GLN A 370 -1.07 21.63 -1.76
N ASN A 371 -0.66 22.89 -1.78
CA ASN A 371 0.24 23.45 -2.77
C ASN A 371 1.65 23.67 -2.21
N SER A 372 2.60 24.02 -3.08
CA SER A 372 4.01 24.29 -2.78
C SER A 372 4.40 25.74 -3.05
N TRP A 373 3.50 26.70 -2.81
CA TRP A 373 3.72 28.15 -3.03
C TRP A 373 3.67 28.97 -1.73
N GLY A 374 4.04 28.34 -0.62
CA GLY A 374 4.00 28.95 0.70
C GLY A 374 2.58 29.14 1.26
N ASP A 375 2.54 29.61 2.49
CA ASP A 375 1.32 29.85 3.26
C ASP A 375 0.51 31.06 2.76
N ASP A 376 1.13 31.98 2.02
CA ASP A 376 0.45 33.11 1.39
C ASP A 376 -0.54 32.71 0.29
N PHE A 377 -0.40 31.50 -0.30
CA PHE A 377 -1.36 31.00 -1.28
C PHE A 377 -2.60 30.40 -0.61
N GLY A 378 -3.76 30.48 -1.26
CA GLY A 378 -4.92 29.72 -0.78
C GLY A 378 -5.37 30.15 0.62
N ASP A 379 -5.72 29.15 1.42
CA ASP A 379 -5.91 29.21 2.86
C ASP A 379 -4.71 28.51 3.52
N ASN A 380 -3.64 29.27 3.77
CA ASN A 380 -2.37 28.75 4.32
C ASN A 380 -1.78 27.62 3.48
N GLY A 381 -1.68 27.83 2.17
CA GLY A 381 -1.21 26.88 1.15
C GLY A 381 -2.25 25.86 0.67
N ILE A 382 -3.44 25.85 1.26
CA ILE A 382 -4.51 24.89 0.94
C ILE A 382 -5.56 25.53 0.02
N PHE A 383 -6.10 24.76 -0.91
CA PHE A 383 -7.13 25.24 -1.83
C PHE A 383 -8.03 24.08 -2.31
N TYR A 384 -9.18 24.42 -2.88
CA TYR A 384 -10.15 23.45 -3.36
C TYR A 384 -10.03 23.31 -4.88
N VAL A 385 -9.96 22.08 -5.38
CA VAL A 385 -10.01 21.79 -6.82
C VAL A 385 -11.30 21.01 -7.11
N SER A 386 -12.13 21.55 -7.99
CA SER A 386 -13.40 20.93 -8.37
C SER A 386 -13.19 19.53 -8.95
N TYR A 387 -14.09 18.60 -8.67
CA TYR A 387 -14.13 17.29 -9.35
C TYR A 387 -14.30 17.40 -10.88
N TYR A 388 -14.78 18.53 -11.37
CA TYR A 388 -14.97 18.83 -12.78
C TYR A 388 -13.73 19.42 -13.45
N ASP A 389 -12.65 19.68 -12.71
CA ASP A 389 -11.38 20.09 -13.32
C ASP A 389 -10.88 19.00 -14.29
N THR A 390 -10.37 19.42 -15.46
CA THR A 390 -9.96 18.50 -16.53
C THR A 390 -8.82 17.60 -16.09
N ASN A 391 -7.86 18.09 -15.30
CA ASN A 391 -6.61 17.40 -15.03
C ASN A 391 -6.57 16.71 -13.66
N ILE A 392 -7.24 17.25 -12.64
CA ILE A 392 -7.21 16.68 -11.28
C ILE A 392 -7.56 15.20 -11.28
N GLY A 393 -6.76 14.38 -10.62
CA GLY A 393 -7.05 12.95 -10.54
C GLY A 393 -6.69 12.15 -11.78
N ILE A 394 -5.99 12.68 -12.79
CA ILE A 394 -5.55 11.90 -13.97
C ILE A 394 -4.28 11.10 -13.66
N HIS A 395 -3.29 11.74 -13.07
CA HIS A 395 -2.03 11.14 -12.62
C HIS A 395 -2.07 11.13 -11.09
N ASN A 396 -1.96 9.96 -10.48
CA ASN A 396 -2.22 9.78 -9.05
C ASN A 396 -1.18 8.83 -8.46
N VAL A 397 -0.40 9.31 -7.51
CA VAL A 397 0.65 8.52 -6.87
C VAL A 397 0.48 8.59 -5.36
N VAL A 398 0.50 7.43 -4.72
CA VAL A 398 0.50 7.29 -3.26
C VAL A 398 1.63 6.35 -2.82
N TYR A 399 2.33 6.74 -1.77
CA TYR A 399 3.44 5.98 -1.19
C TYR A 399 2.90 5.12 -0.05
N THR A 400 2.97 3.80 -0.19
CA THR A 400 2.29 2.85 0.72
C THR A 400 3.26 1.97 1.51
N GLY A 401 4.49 1.80 1.01
CA GLY A 401 5.56 1.06 1.66
C GLY A 401 6.76 1.95 1.86
N ILE A 402 6.97 2.41 3.09
CA ILE A 402 8.06 3.30 3.48
C ILE A 402 8.68 2.69 4.73
N GLU A 403 9.95 2.34 4.63
CA GLU A 403 10.64 1.56 5.65
C GLU A 403 11.90 2.29 6.12
N ASP A 404 12.38 1.89 7.30
CA ASP A 404 13.69 2.30 7.79
C ASP A 404 14.81 1.75 6.90
N VAL A 405 15.96 2.43 6.91
CA VAL A 405 17.09 2.14 6.03
C VAL A 405 17.86 0.86 6.39
N ASP A 406 17.53 0.22 7.51
CA ASP A 406 18.09 -1.06 7.94
C ASP A 406 17.29 -2.28 7.44
N ASN A 407 16.26 -2.04 6.62
CA ASN A 407 15.47 -3.11 6.02
C ASN A 407 16.26 -4.00 5.05
N TYR A 408 17.29 -3.47 4.40
CA TYR A 408 18.20 -4.15 3.48
C TYR A 408 19.54 -3.41 3.46
N ASP A 409 20.62 -4.14 3.24
CA ASP A 409 21.97 -3.57 3.28
C ASP A 409 22.45 -3.09 1.89
N ASP A 410 21.96 -3.72 0.82
CA ASP A 410 22.42 -3.47 -0.55
C ASP A 410 21.29 -3.54 -1.56
N ILE A 411 21.41 -2.71 -2.61
CA ILE A 411 20.55 -2.71 -3.79
C ILE A 411 21.39 -2.97 -5.04
N TYR A 412 20.97 -3.97 -5.81
CA TYR A 412 21.53 -4.30 -7.12
C TYR A 412 20.58 -3.79 -8.19
N GLN A 413 21.03 -2.84 -9.00
CA GLN A 413 20.21 -2.14 -9.99
C GLN A 413 21.05 -1.62 -11.15
N SER A 414 20.40 -1.38 -12.27
CA SER A 414 20.94 -0.75 -13.48
C SER A 414 19.83 0.09 -14.13
N ASP A 415 18.99 0.72 -13.31
CA ASP A 415 17.80 1.45 -13.77
C ASP A 415 17.59 2.77 -13.01
N LEU A 416 18.62 3.62 -13.01
CA LEU A 416 18.63 4.87 -12.25
C LEU A 416 17.64 5.92 -12.79
N CYS A 417 17.22 5.83 -14.06
CA CYS A 417 16.13 6.62 -14.62
C CYS A 417 14.76 5.94 -14.43
N GLY A 418 14.73 4.70 -13.95
CA GLY A 418 13.51 3.96 -13.63
C GLY A 418 12.57 3.80 -14.83
N TRP A 419 11.27 3.92 -14.59
CA TRP A 419 10.25 3.67 -15.61
C TRP A 419 10.13 4.83 -16.61
N VAL A 420 10.84 4.73 -17.73
CA VAL A 420 10.72 5.66 -18.88
C VAL A 420 10.22 5.00 -20.17
N GLY A 421 10.17 3.66 -20.20
CA GLY A 421 9.61 2.90 -21.31
C GLY A 421 8.96 1.59 -20.88
N GLN A 422 8.41 0.87 -21.86
CA GLN A 422 7.81 -0.44 -21.66
C GLN A 422 8.27 -1.42 -22.72
N LEU A 423 8.39 -2.69 -22.36
CA LEU A 423 8.83 -3.77 -23.23
C LEU A 423 7.88 -4.97 -23.13
N GLY A 424 7.67 -5.65 -24.25
CA GLY A 424 6.93 -6.92 -24.26
C GLY A 424 6.63 -7.49 -25.64
N PHE A 425 5.93 -8.62 -25.65
CA PHE A 425 5.71 -9.44 -26.84
C PHE A 425 4.30 -9.30 -27.46
N ASN A 426 3.67 -8.12 -27.34
CA ASN A 426 2.25 -7.92 -27.64
C ASN A 426 1.36 -8.90 -26.86
N SER A 427 1.71 -9.11 -25.59
CA SER A 427 1.11 -10.06 -24.68
C SER A 427 1.21 -9.50 -23.26
N GLY A 428 0.20 -9.76 -22.44
CA GLY A 428 0.24 -9.41 -21.01
C GLY A 428 1.20 -10.29 -20.20
N HIS A 429 1.74 -11.35 -20.81
CA HIS A 429 2.68 -12.29 -20.20
C HIS A 429 4.12 -12.09 -20.70
N ILE A 430 5.08 -12.07 -19.78
CA ILE A 430 6.53 -11.98 -20.07
C ILE A 430 7.37 -12.61 -18.95
N PHE A 431 8.59 -13.02 -19.30
CA PHE A 431 9.71 -13.16 -18.37
C PHE A 431 10.75 -12.06 -18.61
N GLY A 432 11.22 -11.44 -17.54
CA GLY A 432 12.39 -10.56 -17.51
C GLY A 432 13.43 -11.08 -16.52
N ALA A 433 14.71 -10.91 -16.79
CA ALA A 433 15.79 -11.34 -15.91
C ALA A 433 16.91 -10.31 -15.92
N ASN A 434 17.36 -9.86 -14.74
CA ASN A 434 18.59 -9.07 -14.60
C ASN A 434 19.67 -9.91 -13.94
N VAL A 435 20.88 -9.85 -14.48
CA VAL A 435 22.07 -10.51 -13.95
C VAL A 435 22.91 -9.49 -13.18
N PHE A 436 23.32 -9.87 -11.98
CA PHE A 436 24.14 -9.05 -11.10
C PHE A 436 25.41 -9.79 -10.69
N SER A 437 26.40 -9.05 -10.23
CA SER A 437 27.60 -9.59 -9.60
C SER A 437 27.61 -9.21 -8.13
N ALA A 438 27.56 -10.19 -7.24
CA ALA A 438 27.55 -9.96 -5.81
C ALA A 438 28.83 -9.27 -5.35
N GLN A 439 28.70 -8.14 -4.65
CA GLN A 439 29.86 -7.36 -4.19
C GLN A 439 30.46 -7.93 -2.90
N LYS A 440 29.70 -8.76 -2.19
CA LYS A 440 30.10 -9.46 -0.97
C LYS A 440 29.28 -10.76 -0.84
N THR A 441 29.61 -11.55 0.17
CA THR A 441 28.78 -12.71 0.53
C THR A 441 27.61 -12.24 1.36
N GLU A 442 26.39 -12.50 0.90
CA GLU A 442 25.16 -12.00 1.52
C GLU A 442 23.93 -12.80 1.05
N ASP A 443 22.79 -12.57 1.70
CA ASP A 443 21.52 -13.21 1.36
C ASP A 443 20.64 -12.26 0.54
N ILE A 444 20.41 -12.59 -0.74
CA ILE A 444 19.41 -11.88 -1.55
C ILE A 444 18.03 -12.27 -1.04
N SER A 445 17.28 -11.26 -0.60
CA SER A 445 16.09 -11.42 0.22
C SER A 445 14.84 -10.78 -0.36
N ALA A 446 14.97 -9.98 -1.43
CA ALA A 446 13.83 -9.42 -2.15
C ALA A 446 14.18 -9.03 -3.59
N ALA A 447 13.15 -8.81 -4.39
CA ALA A 447 13.24 -8.24 -5.74
C ALA A 447 12.25 -7.08 -5.89
N GLY A 448 12.68 -6.02 -6.57
CA GLY A 448 11.87 -4.84 -6.81
C GLY A 448 11.57 -4.62 -8.28
N PHE A 449 10.31 -4.41 -8.63
CA PHE A 449 9.87 -4.23 -10.03
C PHE A 449 8.50 -3.55 -10.13
N TYR A 450 8.18 -3.03 -11.31
CA TYR A 450 6.92 -2.36 -11.58
C TYR A 450 5.80 -3.34 -11.99
N ALA A 451 4.61 -3.09 -11.48
CA ALA A 451 3.36 -3.60 -12.04
C ALA A 451 2.71 -2.48 -12.87
N LEU A 452 2.69 -2.65 -14.20
CA LEU A 452 2.24 -1.60 -15.13
C LEU A 452 0.71 -1.52 -15.30
N GLY A 453 -0.04 -2.36 -14.61
CA GLY A 453 -1.50 -2.41 -14.65
C GLY A 453 -2.06 -3.11 -13.43
N THR A 454 -3.38 -2.99 -13.25
CA THR A 454 -4.12 -3.64 -12.17
C THR A 454 -4.11 -5.15 -12.31
N ASP A 455 -4.30 -5.86 -11.20
CA ASP A 455 -4.41 -7.31 -11.16
C ASP A 455 -3.19 -8.06 -11.76
N THR A 456 -2.00 -7.48 -11.66
CA THR A 456 -0.76 -8.09 -12.16
C THR A 456 -0.36 -9.28 -11.28
N GLU A 457 -0.36 -10.48 -11.85
CA GLU A 457 0.20 -11.67 -11.20
C GLU A 457 1.71 -11.74 -11.45
N TYR A 458 2.46 -12.19 -10.45
CA TYR A 458 3.91 -12.33 -10.54
C TYR A 458 4.42 -13.64 -9.96
N ARG A 459 5.55 -14.10 -10.49
CA ARG A 459 6.46 -15.04 -9.82
C ARG A 459 7.88 -14.52 -9.89
N VAL A 460 8.62 -14.66 -8.80
CA VAL A 460 10.04 -14.32 -8.72
C VAL A 460 10.85 -15.58 -8.57
N TYR A 461 11.96 -15.65 -9.30
CA TYR A 461 12.91 -16.74 -9.24
C TYR A 461 14.34 -16.22 -9.06
N MET A 462 15.16 -17.01 -8.39
CA MET A 462 16.60 -16.80 -8.27
C MET A 462 17.40 -17.81 -9.09
N VAL A 463 18.50 -17.36 -9.65
CA VAL A 463 19.51 -18.20 -10.33
C VAL A 463 20.88 -17.88 -9.72
N SER A 464 21.45 -18.83 -8.99
CA SER A 464 22.83 -18.76 -8.49
C SER A 464 23.83 -19.22 -9.56
N ASP A 465 25.11 -18.88 -9.39
CA ASP A 465 26.21 -19.29 -10.28
C ASP A 465 25.91 -19.08 -11.79
N PHE A 466 25.38 -17.90 -12.16
CA PHE A 466 25.04 -17.56 -13.54
C PHE A 466 26.29 -17.54 -14.44
N ALA A 467 26.33 -18.45 -15.42
CA ALA A 467 27.41 -18.52 -16.40
C ALA A 467 26.98 -17.89 -17.74
N ASP A 468 25.80 -18.28 -18.22
CA ASP A 468 25.18 -17.81 -19.46
C ASP A 468 23.65 -18.05 -19.41
N THR A 469 22.95 -17.72 -20.49
CA THR A 469 21.48 -17.83 -20.55
C THR A 469 20.94 -19.26 -20.37
N ALA A 470 21.77 -20.30 -20.48
CA ALA A 470 21.35 -21.66 -20.13
C ALA A 470 21.13 -21.83 -18.62
N SER A 471 21.83 -21.06 -17.78
CA SER A 471 21.65 -21.05 -16.32
C SER A 471 20.22 -20.65 -15.92
N LEU A 472 19.53 -19.83 -16.72
CA LEU A 472 18.14 -19.40 -16.45
C LEU A 472 17.12 -20.55 -16.46
N ALA A 473 17.49 -21.71 -16.99
CA ALA A 473 16.66 -22.92 -16.94
C ALA A 473 16.62 -23.55 -15.52
N GLU A 474 17.63 -23.30 -14.69
CA GLU A 474 17.79 -23.86 -13.33
C GLU A 474 17.25 -22.92 -12.23
N ARG A 475 16.45 -21.92 -12.62
CA ARG A 475 15.84 -20.93 -11.72
C ARG A 475 14.99 -21.57 -10.63
N GLN A 476 15.12 -21.07 -9.40
CA GLN A 476 14.38 -21.55 -8.21
C GLN A 476 13.31 -20.52 -7.82
N PRO A 477 12.03 -20.91 -7.62
CA PRO A 477 11.00 -19.98 -7.19
C PRO A 477 11.30 -19.49 -5.77
N VAL A 478 11.15 -18.19 -5.55
CA VAL A 478 11.41 -17.55 -4.24
C VAL A 478 10.26 -16.69 -3.75
N ALA A 479 9.32 -16.30 -4.62
CA ALA A 479 8.08 -15.63 -4.25
C ALA A 479 7.04 -15.74 -5.38
N GLU A 480 5.76 -15.68 -5.04
CA GLU A 480 4.68 -15.47 -6.01
C GLU A 480 3.51 -14.70 -5.38
N GLY A 481 2.73 -14.03 -6.21
CA GLY A 481 1.60 -13.27 -5.72
C GLY A 481 0.88 -12.48 -6.80
N LYS A 482 0.09 -11.51 -6.36
CA LYS A 482 -0.70 -10.64 -7.23
C LYS A 482 -0.81 -9.25 -6.63
N PHE A 483 -0.61 -8.23 -7.46
CA PHE A 483 -0.83 -6.84 -7.12
C PHE A 483 -2.19 -6.39 -7.63
N GLY A 484 -2.99 -5.76 -6.76
CA GLY A 484 -4.28 -5.19 -7.14
C GLY A 484 -4.15 -3.90 -7.96
N SER A 485 -3.18 -3.06 -7.60
CA SER A 485 -2.93 -1.75 -8.22
C SER A 485 -1.71 -1.81 -9.16
N ALA A 486 -1.64 -0.86 -10.08
CA ALA A 486 -0.39 -0.54 -10.76
C ALA A 486 0.55 0.17 -9.77
N GLY A 487 1.86 0.10 -10.00
CA GLY A 487 2.82 0.68 -9.07
C GLY A 487 4.21 0.06 -9.14
N TYR A 488 4.98 0.30 -8.08
CA TYR A 488 6.25 -0.37 -7.82
C TYR A 488 6.15 -1.16 -6.51
N TYR A 489 6.74 -2.35 -6.49
CA TYR A 489 6.68 -3.26 -5.37
C TYR A 489 8.03 -3.92 -5.12
N THR A 490 8.48 -3.91 -3.87
CA THR A 490 9.55 -4.75 -3.37
C THR A 490 8.97 -6.01 -2.74
N VAL A 491 9.21 -7.15 -3.38
CA VAL A 491 8.70 -8.47 -2.99
C VAL A 491 9.75 -9.21 -2.19
N ALA A 492 9.48 -9.43 -0.90
CA ALA A 492 10.29 -10.29 -0.05
C ALA A 492 10.24 -11.75 -0.52
N PHE A 493 11.37 -12.45 -0.39
CA PHE A 493 11.47 -13.87 -0.72
C PHE A 493 10.99 -14.73 0.45
N ASP A 494 10.24 -15.79 0.16
CA ASP A 494 9.85 -16.81 1.12
C ASP A 494 11.08 -17.52 1.72
N THR A 495 12.15 -17.61 0.94
CA THR A 495 13.44 -18.15 1.37
C THR A 495 14.57 -17.32 0.75
N PRO A 496 15.34 -16.57 1.57
CA PRO A 496 16.52 -15.85 1.10
C PRO A 496 17.54 -16.78 0.45
N VAL A 497 18.29 -16.26 -0.52
CA VAL A 497 19.29 -17.02 -1.28
C VAL A 497 20.67 -16.41 -1.09
N THR A 498 21.57 -17.17 -0.47
CA THR A 498 22.97 -16.75 -0.29
C THR A 498 23.71 -16.74 -1.62
N VAL A 499 24.37 -15.62 -1.91
CA VAL A 499 25.33 -15.45 -3.01
C VAL A 499 26.70 -15.16 -2.43
N LYS A 500 27.77 -15.63 -3.08
CA LYS A 500 29.14 -15.36 -2.63
C LYS A 500 29.70 -14.11 -3.28
N GLU A 501 30.66 -13.48 -2.63
CA GLU A 501 31.43 -12.39 -3.23
C GLU A 501 31.98 -12.78 -4.62
N GLY A 502 31.70 -11.96 -5.64
CA GLY A 502 32.07 -12.17 -7.03
C GLY A 502 31.24 -13.21 -7.78
N GLU A 503 30.28 -13.88 -7.12
CA GLU A 503 29.31 -14.74 -7.78
C GLU A 503 28.37 -13.91 -8.64
N ARG A 504 28.13 -14.38 -9.86
CA ARG A 504 27.09 -13.82 -10.71
C ARG A 504 25.79 -14.55 -10.43
N PHE A 505 24.71 -13.81 -10.25
CA PHE A 505 23.37 -14.36 -10.00
C PHE A 505 22.35 -13.60 -10.84
N ALA A 506 21.17 -14.18 -11.03
CA ALA A 506 20.07 -13.51 -11.72
C ALA A 506 18.79 -13.52 -10.90
N VAL A 507 18.09 -12.40 -10.91
CA VAL A 507 16.68 -12.30 -10.50
C VAL A 507 15.83 -12.39 -11.75
N VAL A 508 14.87 -13.31 -11.76
CA VAL A 508 13.92 -13.51 -12.86
C VAL A 508 12.53 -13.19 -12.36
N VAL A 509 11.80 -12.32 -13.08
CA VAL A 509 10.39 -12.04 -12.85
C VAL A 509 9.56 -12.62 -14.00
N GLU A 510 8.49 -13.33 -13.67
CA GLU A 510 7.43 -13.70 -14.58
C GLU A 510 6.22 -12.85 -14.26
N LEU A 511 5.72 -12.08 -15.22
CA LEU A 511 4.59 -11.18 -15.03
C LEU A 511 3.43 -11.59 -15.93
N THR A 512 2.21 -11.51 -15.41
CA THR A 512 0.96 -11.55 -16.17
C THR A 512 0.11 -10.35 -15.80
N THR A 513 0.09 -9.33 -16.66
CA THR A 513 -0.73 -8.13 -16.49
C THR A 513 -1.91 -8.18 -17.47
N PRO A 514 -3.16 -8.24 -17.00
CA PRO A 514 -4.34 -8.19 -17.86
C PRO A 514 -4.33 -6.98 -18.81
N ASP A 515 -4.78 -7.20 -20.05
CA ASP A 515 -4.91 -6.19 -21.11
C ASP A 515 -3.63 -5.44 -21.53
N SER A 516 -2.48 -5.73 -20.90
CA SER A 516 -1.19 -5.18 -21.30
C SER A 516 -0.64 -5.89 -22.54
N VAL A 517 0.16 -5.15 -23.31
CA VAL A 517 0.95 -5.67 -24.44
C VAL A 517 2.45 -5.56 -24.20
N HIS A 518 2.85 -4.74 -23.23
CA HIS A 518 4.22 -4.45 -22.81
C HIS A 518 4.30 -4.38 -21.28
N PRO A 519 4.25 -5.54 -20.58
CA PRO A 519 4.08 -5.58 -19.13
C PRO A 519 5.36 -5.31 -18.32
N LEU A 520 6.52 -5.10 -18.96
CA LEU A 520 7.79 -4.86 -18.26
C LEU A 520 8.25 -3.41 -18.42
N ALA A 521 8.57 -2.75 -17.30
CA ALA A 521 9.15 -1.41 -17.30
C ALA A 521 10.64 -1.47 -17.69
N ILE A 522 11.09 -0.46 -18.43
CA ILE A 522 12.49 -0.31 -18.85
C ILE A 522 12.96 1.13 -18.68
N GLU A 523 14.27 1.29 -18.57
CA GLU A 523 14.93 2.55 -18.87
C GLU A 523 15.65 2.51 -20.23
N TYR A 524 15.61 3.64 -20.95
CA TYR A 524 16.28 3.81 -22.24
C TYR A 524 16.42 5.29 -22.55
N ALA A 525 17.24 5.63 -23.55
CA ALA A 525 17.38 7.00 -24.03
C ALA A 525 16.13 7.39 -24.84
N ALA A 526 15.10 7.87 -24.15
CA ALA A 526 13.80 8.20 -24.72
C ALA A 526 13.79 9.56 -25.41
N ASP A 527 14.42 10.56 -24.79
CA ASP A 527 14.47 11.95 -25.23
C ASP A 527 15.63 12.71 -24.54
N GLU A 528 15.64 14.05 -24.64
CA GLU A 528 16.66 14.92 -24.05
C GLU A 528 16.80 14.74 -22.52
N THR A 529 15.73 14.33 -21.82
CA THR A 529 15.75 14.18 -20.35
C THR A 529 16.49 12.92 -19.90
N THR A 530 16.60 11.93 -20.77
CA THR A 530 17.25 10.63 -20.51
C THR A 530 18.46 10.41 -21.42
N GLU A 531 18.98 11.48 -22.06
CA GLU A 531 20.07 11.37 -23.04
C GLU A 531 21.37 10.79 -22.45
N ASN A 532 21.56 10.94 -21.14
CA ASN A 532 22.74 10.50 -20.40
C ASN A 532 22.53 9.19 -19.63
N VAL A 533 21.42 8.47 -19.87
CA VAL A 533 21.19 7.15 -19.25
C VAL A 533 22.35 6.20 -19.57
N ASP A 534 22.86 5.50 -18.56
CA ASP A 534 23.86 4.45 -18.73
C ASP A 534 23.14 3.14 -19.06
N LEU A 535 23.40 2.58 -20.25
CA LEU A 535 22.85 1.29 -20.68
C LEU A 535 23.94 0.21 -20.76
N SER A 536 25.12 0.51 -20.22
CA SER A 536 26.29 -0.37 -20.25
C SER A 536 26.56 -1.08 -18.93
N ASP A 537 25.85 -0.68 -17.87
CA ASP A 537 25.88 -1.24 -16.52
C ASP A 537 24.89 -2.40 -16.33
N GLY A 538 23.89 -2.51 -17.21
CA GLY A 538 22.90 -3.58 -17.22
C GLY A 538 23.34 -4.87 -17.91
N GLU A 539 22.74 -5.98 -17.48
CA GLU A 539 22.76 -7.27 -18.19
C GLU A 539 21.42 -7.97 -18.03
N GLY A 540 20.46 -7.51 -18.84
CA GLY A 540 19.08 -7.94 -18.84
C GLY A 540 18.75 -8.91 -19.96
N TYR A 541 17.74 -9.75 -19.73
CA TYR A 541 17.20 -10.68 -20.70
C TYR A 541 15.68 -10.75 -20.64
N ILE A 542 15.03 -10.89 -21.79
CA ILE A 542 13.58 -11.14 -21.87
C ILE A 542 13.26 -12.44 -22.58
N SER A 543 12.12 -13.03 -22.22
CA SER A 543 11.59 -14.22 -22.87
C SER A 543 10.06 -14.23 -22.83
N ALA A 544 9.42 -14.67 -23.92
CA ALA A 544 7.98 -14.88 -23.94
C ALA A 544 7.54 -16.15 -23.20
N GLN A 545 8.45 -17.12 -22.99
CA GLN A 545 8.11 -18.46 -22.48
C GLN A 545 9.12 -18.99 -21.44
N GLY A 546 10.13 -18.20 -21.09
CA GLY A 546 11.15 -18.56 -20.09
C GLY A 546 12.13 -19.66 -20.52
N ASN A 547 12.28 -19.88 -21.84
CA ASN A 547 13.14 -20.93 -22.42
C ASN A 547 14.06 -20.45 -23.55
N SER A 548 13.84 -19.25 -24.08
CA SER A 548 14.66 -18.61 -25.12
C SER A 548 14.76 -17.14 -24.79
N TRP A 549 15.98 -16.68 -24.56
CA TRP A 549 16.26 -15.39 -23.96
C TRP A 549 16.96 -14.46 -24.96
N GLU A 550 16.48 -13.23 -25.05
CA GLU A 550 17.08 -12.15 -25.82
C GLU A 550 17.70 -11.14 -24.85
N ASN A 551 18.95 -10.75 -25.09
CA ASN A 551 19.60 -9.71 -24.30
C ASN A 551 19.05 -8.33 -24.69
N VAL A 552 18.61 -7.55 -23.70
CA VAL A 552 17.90 -6.29 -23.97
C VAL A 552 18.84 -5.14 -24.30
N GLU A 553 20.04 -5.11 -23.74
CA GLU A 553 21.00 -4.03 -24.01
C GLU A 553 21.46 -4.07 -25.48
N SER A 554 21.77 -5.25 -26.00
CA SER A 554 22.18 -5.43 -27.41
C SER A 554 21.03 -5.54 -28.40
N GLY A 555 19.86 -6.02 -27.97
CA GLY A 555 18.69 -6.22 -28.83
C GLY A 555 17.79 -4.98 -28.93
N GLN A 556 17.62 -4.27 -27.81
CA GLN A 556 16.61 -3.22 -27.64
C GLN A 556 17.21 -1.87 -27.19
N ASN A 557 18.49 -1.82 -26.78
CA ASN A 557 19.16 -0.64 -26.20
C ASN A 557 18.38 -0.08 -25.00
N CYS A 558 18.11 -0.93 -24.02
CA CYS A 558 17.47 -0.56 -22.76
C CYS A 558 17.95 -1.45 -21.61
N ASN A 559 17.78 -0.99 -20.37
CA ASN A 559 17.92 -1.82 -19.16
C ASN A 559 16.52 -2.15 -18.61
N LEU A 560 16.38 -3.30 -17.95
CA LEU A 560 15.13 -3.68 -17.28
C LEU A 560 15.04 -3.05 -15.89
N CYS A 561 13.86 -2.56 -15.51
CA CYS A 561 13.59 -2.09 -14.15
C CYS A 561 13.30 -3.25 -13.19
N ILE A 562 14.31 -4.09 -12.97
CA ILE A 562 14.30 -5.20 -12.01
C ILE A 562 15.49 -5.03 -11.07
N LYS A 563 15.21 -4.92 -9.77
CA LYS A 563 16.22 -4.73 -8.72
C LYS A 563 16.30 -5.98 -7.83
N ALA A 564 17.45 -6.20 -7.22
CA ALA A 564 17.62 -7.21 -6.16
C ALA A 564 18.08 -6.54 -4.86
N TYR A 565 17.61 -7.04 -3.72
CA TYR A 565 17.96 -6.49 -2.41
C TYR A 565 18.64 -7.54 -1.53
N GLY A 566 19.79 -7.16 -0.99
CA GLY A 566 20.64 -8.00 -0.17
C GLY A 566 20.55 -7.70 1.33
N ARG A 567 20.78 -8.72 2.15
CA ARG A 567 20.96 -8.61 3.60
C ARG A 567 22.24 -9.31 4.02
N ASN A 568 23.00 -8.64 4.88
CA ASN A 568 24.14 -9.23 5.56
C ASN A 568 23.66 -10.40 6.44
N GLN A 569 24.43 -11.49 6.45
CA GLN A 569 24.18 -12.59 7.37
C GLN A 569 24.45 -12.13 8.81
N GLN A 570 23.42 -12.18 9.67
CA GLN A 570 23.53 -11.84 11.10
C GLN A 570 24.38 -12.84 11.89
#